data_AF-A0A958DIL0-F1
#
_entry.id   AF-A0A958DIL0-F1
#
_cell.length_a   1.000
_cell.length_b   1.000
_cell.length_c   1.000
_cell.angle_alpha   90.00
_cell.angle_beta   90.00
_cell.angle_gamma   90.00
#
_symmetry.space_group_name_H-M   'P 1'
#
loop_
_entity.id
_entity.type
_entity.pdbx_description
1 polymer ?
#
loop_
_entity_poly.entity_id
_entity_poly.type
_entity_poly.pdbx_seq_one_letter_code
_entity_poly.pdbx_strand_id
1 'polypeptide(L)'
;GINAILAGMAQSAFMRQSEHLASGVQTEMGKRLRSLNLKNRGVKQAGFWVMVGASMPSILVEIGFITNKYESRIMKTASHQQKIAEGIFYGLEQYKRDHENAI
;
A
#
# COMPACT_ATOMS: atom_id res chain seq x y z
N GLY A 1 6.20 0.63 32.10
CA GLY A 1 7.67 0.60 32.22
C GLY A 1 8.31 1.05 30.92
N ILE A 2 9.59 1.44 30.93
CA ILE A 2 10.33 1.98 29.78
C ILE A 2 10.20 1.10 28.52
N ASN A 3 10.21 -0.23 28.68
CA ASN A 3 10.03 -1.18 27.56
C ASN A 3 8.72 -0.99 26.80
N ALA A 4 7.61 -0.68 27.50
CA ALA A 4 6.32 -0.43 26.87
C ALA A 4 6.32 0.88 26.07
N ILE A 5 7.06 1.89 26.53
CA ILE A 5 7.21 3.17 25.84
C ILE A 5 8.04 2.97 24.56
N LEU A 6 9.18 2.27 24.65
CA LEU A 6 10.02 1.95 23.49
C LEU A 6 9.26 1.13 22.45
N ALA A 7 8.48 0.14 22.87
CA ALA A 7 7.62 -0.64 21.98
C ALA A 7 6.56 0.23 21.29
N GLY A 8 5.92 1.15 22.02
CA GLY A 8 4.95 2.09 21.46
C GLY A 8 5.57 3.07 20.45
N MET A 9 6.79 3.53 20.72
CA MET A 9 7.55 4.39 19.80
C MET A 9 7.94 3.64 18.52
N ALA A 10 8.42 2.40 18.64
CA ALA A 10 8.74 1.55 17.50
C ALA A 10 7.50 1.27 16.64
N GLN A 11 6.37 0.91 17.27
CA GLN A 11 5.09 0.70 16.58
C GLN A 11 4.68 1.97 15.81
N SER A 12 4.78 3.13 16.46
CA SER A 12 4.45 4.42 15.84
C SER A 12 5.38 4.75 14.66
N ALA A 13 6.66 4.38 14.72
CA ALA A 13 7.60 4.53 13.61
C ALA A 13 7.23 3.63 12.42
N PHE A 14 6.93 2.36 12.68
CA PHE A 14 6.47 1.43 11.64
C PHE A 14 5.15 1.86 11.02
N MET A 15 4.23 2.44 11.79
CA MET A 15 2.97 2.98 11.26
C MET A 15 3.22 4.15 10.29
N ARG A 16 4.11 5.09 10.62
CA ARG A 16 4.46 6.19 9.71
C ARG A 16 5.13 5.69 8.43
N GLN A 17 6.02 4.71 8.56
CA GLN A 17 6.67 4.07 7.41
C GLN A 17 5.65 3.32 6.54
N SER A 18 4.68 2.65 7.15
CA SER A 18 3.59 1.96 6.45
C SER A 18 2.72 2.95 5.67
N GLU A 19 2.41 4.11 6.26
CA GLU A 19 1.66 5.18 5.59
C GLU A 19 2.43 5.77 4.39
N HIS A 20 3.75 5.94 4.54
CA HIS A 20 4.61 6.39 3.44
C HIS A 20 4.63 5.36 2.29
N LEU A 21 4.86 4.08 2.61
CA LEU A 21 4.81 2.98 1.64
C LEU A 21 3.44 2.90 0.94
N ALA A 22 2.35 2.96 1.71
CA ALA A 22 0.99 2.93 1.18
C ALA A 22 0.73 4.09 0.22
N SER A 23 1.20 5.30 0.56
CA SER A 23 1.02 6.50 -0.27
C SER A 23 1.79 6.40 -1.58
N GLY A 24 3.02 5.87 -1.55
CA GLY A 24 3.81 5.60 -2.74
C GLY A 24 3.14 4.60 -3.67
N VAL A 25 2.74 3.44 -3.14
CA VAL A 25 2.02 2.39 -3.89
C VAL A 25 0.71 2.92 -4.47
N GLN A 26 -0.10 3.63 -3.68
CA GLN A 26 -1.36 4.21 -4.13
C GLN A 26 -1.17 5.20 -5.28
N THR A 27 -0.11 6.02 -5.21
CA THR A 27 0.24 7.00 -6.23
C THR A 27 0.65 6.29 -7.53
N GLU A 28 1.56 5.32 -7.46
CA GLU A 28 2.06 4.60 -8.63
C GLU A 28 0.98 3.72 -9.30
N MET A 29 0.09 3.10 -8.52
CA MET A 29 -1.10 2.44 -9.04
C MET A 29 -2.04 3.43 -9.72
N GLY A 30 -2.34 4.56 -9.07
CA GLY A 30 -3.16 5.62 -9.65
C GLY A 30 -2.64 6.06 -11.01
N LYS A 31 -1.32 6.25 -11.14
CA LYS A 31 -0.69 6.65 -12.41
C LYS A 31 -0.93 5.68 -13.55
N ARG A 32 -0.86 4.36 -13.29
CA ARG A 32 -0.97 3.27 -14.28
C ARG A 32 -2.42 2.92 -14.61
N LEU A 33 -3.33 3.12 -13.66
CA LEU A 33 -4.75 2.80 -13.80
C LEU A 33 -5.60 4.00 -14.28
N ARG A 34 -4.98 5.18 -14.50
CA ARG A 34 -5.64 6.42 -14.96
C ARG A 34 -6.61 6.23 -16.13
N SER A 35 -6.26 5.41 -17.12
CA SER A 35 -7.08 5.19 -18.32
C SER A 35 -8.34 4.36 -18.07
N LEU A 36 -8.50 3.75 -16.90
CA LEU A 36 -9.60 2.83 -16.57
C LEU A 36 -10.74 3.53 -15.82
N ASN A 37 -10.64 4.85 -15.59
CA ASN A 37 -11.63 5.66 -14.87
C ASN A 37 -12.07 5.05 -13.52
N LEU A 38 -11.14 4.38 -12.83
CA LEU A 38 -11.37 3.80 -11.51
C LEU A 38 -11.24 4.88 -10.44
N LYS A 39 -12.12 4.82 -9.43
CA LYS A 39 -12.06 5.75 -8.30
C LYS A 39 -10.83 5.46 -7.44
N ASN A 40 -9.94 6.43 -7.31
CA ASN A 40 -8.89 6.40 -6.29
C ASN A 40 -9.53 6.60 -4.90
N ARG A 41 -9.34 5.64 -3.99
CA ARG A 41 -9.95 5.63 -2.65
C ARG A 41 -9.01 6.09 -1.52
N GLY A 42 -7.77 6.46 -1.87
CA GLY A 42 -6.76 6.94 -0.94
C GLY A 42 -6.23 5.86 0.01
N VAL A 43 -5.25 6.27 0.83
CA VAL A 43 -4.71 5.46 1.92
C VAL A 43 -5.65 5.55 3.12
N LYS A 44 -5.84 4.43 3.82
CA LYS A 44 -6.69 4.34 5.00
C LYS A 44 -6.02 3.50 6.08
N GLN A 45 -6.21 3.89 7.33
CA GLN A 45 -5.82 3.09 8.50
C GLN A 45 -7.01 2.27 8.98
N ALA A 46 -6.77 0.99 9.25
CA ALA A 46 -7.75 0.08 9.83
C ALA A 46 -7.03 -1.03 10.59
N GLY A 47 -7.67 -1.56 11.64
CA GLY A 47 -7.12 -2.63 12.48
C GLY A 47 -7.28 -4.01 11.84
N PHE A 48 -6.69 -4.25 10.67
CA PHE A 48 -6.70 -5.59 10.06
C PHE A 48 -5.78 -6.54 10.82
N TRP A 49 -6.28 -7.73 11.16
CA TRP A 49 -5.53 -8.76 11.89
C TRP A 49 -4.19 -9.13 11.26
N VAL A 50 -4.12 -9.17 9.93
CA VAL A 50 -2.88 -9.44 9.17
C VAL A 50 -1.78 -8.40 9.43
N MET A 51 -2.13 -7.20 9.89
CA MET A 51 -1.17 -6.13 10.20
C MET A 51 -0.89 -6.04 11.70
N VAL A 52 -1.60 -6.79 12.54
CA VAL A 52 -1.40 -6.79 14.00
C VAL A 52 -0.09 -7.50 14.32
N GLY A 53 0.78 -6.83 15.09
CA GLY A 53 2.07 -7.39 15.50
C GLY A 53 3.16 -7.35 14.43
N ALA A 54 2.93 -6.66 13.31
CA ALA A 54 3.98 -6.45 12.31
C ALA A 54 5.14 -5.65 12.92
N SER A 55 6.32 -6.27 12.98
CA SER A 55 7.56 -5.66 13.48
C SER A 55 8.32 -4.87 12.40
N MET A 56 7.61 -4.46 11.35
CA MET A 56 8.12 -3.76 10.17
C MET A 56 6.97 -3.02 9.47
N PRO A 57 7.27 -2.11 8.52
CA PRO A 57 6.25 -1.48 7.71
C PRO A 57 5.41 -2.52 6.95
N SER A 58 4.09 -2.39 6.98
CA SER A 58 3.17 -3.33 6.32
C SER A 58 1.94 -2.61 5.78
N ILE A 59 1.46 -3.04 4.62
CA ILE A 59 0.28 -2.47 3.95
C ILE A 59 -0.62 -3.58 3.41
N LEU A 60 -1.92 -3.30 3.32
CA LEU A 60 -2.90 -4.11 2.61
C LEU A 60 -3.38 -3.31 1.40
N VAL A 61 -3.25 -3.90 0.21
CA VAL A 61 -3.64 -3.26 -1.05
C VAL A 61 -4.95 -3.86 -1.55
N GLU A 62 -5.99 -3.04 -1.64
CA GLU A 62 -7.23 -3.43 -2.29
C GLU A 62 -7.22 -3.03 -3.77
N ILE A 63 -7.17 -4.04 -4.64
CA ILE A 63 -6.89 -3.86 -6.08
C ILE A 63 -8.15 -3.66 -6.94
N GLY A 64 -9.34 -3.83 -6.35
CA GLY A 64 -10.64 -3.66 -7.01
C GLY A 64 -11.76 -4.44 -6.32
N PHE A 65 -13.01 -4.14 -6.69
CA PHE A 65 -14.21 -4.73 -6.09
C PHE A 65 -14.81 -5.82 -7.00
N ILE A 66 -14.76 -7.08 -6.56
CA ILE A 66 -15.37 -8.21 -7.30
C ILE A 66 -16.90 -8.08 -7.39
N THR A 67 -17.52 -7.35 -6.46
CA THR A 67 -18.96 -7.04 -6.46
C THR A 67 -19.35 -6.03 -7.54
N ASN A 68 -18.41 -5.25 -8.08
CA ASN A 68 -18.62 -4.36 -9.21
C ASN A 68 -18.37 -5.12 -10.52
N LYS A 69 -19.39 -5.22 -11.39
CA LYS A 69 -19.31 -5.98 -12.65
C LYS A 69 -18.20 -5.52 -13.60
N TYR A 70 -17.92 -4.21 -13.65
CA TYR A 70 -16.87 -3.64 -14.49
C TYR A 70 -15.48 -3.99 -13.93
N GLU A 71 -15.25 -3.71 -12.64
CA GLU A 71 -13.97 -4.00 -11.97
C GLU A 71 -13.65 -5.50 -12.00
N SER A 72 -14.63 -6.35 -11.66
CA SER A 72 -14.50 -7.81 -11.71
C SER A 72 -14.09 -8.35 -13.09
N ARG A 73 -14.57 -7.71 -14.18
CA ARG A 73 -14.19 -8.09 -15.54
C ARG A 73 -12.75 -7.71 -15.85
N ILE A 74 -12.35 -6.47 -15.57
CA ILE A 74 -10.99 -6.01 -15.88
C ILE A 74 -9.94 -6.67 -14.99
N MET A 75 -10.26 -7.00 -13.73
CA MET A 75 -9.37 -7.69 -12.79
C MET A 75 -8.91 -9.08 -13.28
N LYS A 76 -9.66 -9.70 -14.18
CA LYS A 76 -9.32 -10.99 -14.80
C LYS A 76 -8.38 -10.86 -15.99
N THR A 77 -8.11 -9.64 -16.47
CA THR A 77 -7.26 -9.43 -17.63
C THR A 77 -5.79 -9.34 -17.22
N ALA A 78 -4.91 -9.97 -18.00
CA ALA A 78 -3.47 -9.94 -17.77
C ALA A 78 -2.91 -8.50 -17.77
N SER A 79 -3.40 -7.64 -18.67
CA SER A 79 -2.97 -6.24 -18.72
C SER A 79 -3.30 -5.47 -17.44
N HIS A 80 -4.47 -5.68 -16.84
CA HIS A 80 -4.83 -5.02 -15.59
C HIS A 80 -4.00 -5.55 -14.41
N GLN A 81 -3.81 -6.87 -14.32
CA GLN A 81 -2.96 -7.48 -13.30
C GLN A 81 -1.52 -6.99 -13.39
N GLN A 82 -0.98 -6.87 -14.61
CA GLN A 82 0.35 -6.32 -14.86
C GLN A 82 0.46 -4.85 -14.39
N LYS A 83 -0.53 -4.01 -14.70
CA LYS A 83 -0.56 -2.61 -14.25
C LYS A 83 -0.60 -2.48 -12.72
N ILE A 84 -1.32 -3.37 -12.03
CA ILE A 84 -1.34 -3.43 -10.56
C ILE A 84 0.05 -3.83 -10.04
N ALA A 85 0.62 -4.92 -10.57
CA ALA A 85 1.92 -5.43 -10.15
C ALA A 85 3.02 -4.37 -10.33
N GLU A 86 3.04 -3.67 -11.47
CA GLU A 86 3.93 -2.54 -11.71
C GLU A 86 3.68 -1.41 -10.70
N GLY A 87 2.43 -1.04 -10.45
CA GLY A 87 2.11 0.01 -9.46
C GLY A 87 2.67 -0.32 -8.07
N ILE A 88 2.55 -1.57 -7.63
CA ILE A 88 3.14 -2.04 -6.37
C ILE A 88 4.67 -2.02 -6.44
N PHE A 89 5.26 -2.53 -7.51
CA PHE A 89 6.71 -2.58 -7.71
C PHE A 89 7.35 -1.19 -7.64
N TYR A 90 6.86 -0.24 -8.43
CA TYR A 90 7.42 1.11 -8.46
C TYR A 90 7.15 1.88 -7.17
N GLY A 91 6.04 1.60 -6.49
CA GLY A 91 5.78 2.15 -5.15
C GLY A 91 6.78 1.64 -4.11
N LEU A 92 7.12 0.36 -4.16
CA LEU A 92 8.14 -0.25 -3.30
C LEU A 92 9.55 0.25 -3.63
N GLU A 93 9.90 0.36 -4.91
CA GLU A 93 11.17 0.91 -5.37
C GLU A 93 11.36 2.34 -4.88
N GLN A 94 10.32 3.18 -5.01
CA GLN A 94 10.34 4.55 -4.50
C GLN A 94 10.51 4.58 -2.98
N TYR A 95 9.74 3.77 -2.24
CA TYR A 95 9.87 3.67 -0.79
C TYR A 95 11.28 3.24 -0.36
N LYS A 96 11.87 2.24 -1.03
CA LYS A 96 13.24 1.78 -0.77
C LYS A 96 14.24 2.92 -0.96
N ARG A 97 14.17 3.63 -2.10
CA ARG A 97 15.07 4.77 -2.39
C ARG A 97 14.96 5.86 -1.33
N ASP A 98 13.74 6.22 -0.93
CA ASP A 98 13.52 7.26 0.07
C ASP A 98 14.02 6.83 1.45
N HIS A 99 13.88 5.54 1.78
CA HIS A 99 14.40 4.98 3.03
C HIS A 99 15.92 4.94 3.05
N GLU A 100 16.57 4.57 1.95
CA GLU A 100 18.03 4.54 1.82
C GLU A 100 18.65 5.95 1.87
N ASN A 101 17.98 6.96 1.33
CA ASN A 101 18.47 8.36 1.36
C ASN A 101 18.27 9.05 2.72
N ALA A 102 17.42 8.50 3.59
CA ALA A 102 17.14 9.05 4.92
C ALA A 102 18.09 8.53 6.02
N ILE A 103 18.98 7.60 5.65
CA ILE A 103 20.03 7.00 6.49
C ILE A 103 21.38 7.60 6.06
#